data_AF-A0A8C6ZT88-F1
#
_entry.id   AF-A0A8C6ZT88-F1
#
_cell.length_a   1.000
_cell.length_b   1.000
_cell.length_c   1.000
_cell.angle_alpha   90.00
_cell.angle_beta   90.00
_cell.angle_gamma   90.00
#
_symmetry.space_group_name_H-M   'P 1'
#
loop_
_entity.id
_entity.type
_entity.pdbx_description
1 polymer ?
#
loop_
_entity_poly.entity_id
_entity_poly.type
_entity_poly.pdbx_seq_one_letter_code
_entity_poly.pdbx_strand_id
1 'polypeptide(L)'
;MAALPRGGRGDGGRWVLWLCLSLLPQPARALTEGLYCGRRVCYDVLGVSREASKAEIARAYRQLARQYHPDRYRGEAAAGGGDSPEAAHDKFLLIATAYETLKVYKQEQEEELKKKMAMDPRWKRYRRWMRNEGPGRLTFIDD
;
A
#
# COMPACT_ATOMS: atom_id res chain seq x y z
N MET A 1 19.02 -36.75 54.77
CA MET A 1 19.54 -37.52 53.62
C MET A 1 19.06 -36.85 52.33
N ALA A 2 19.83 -35.90 51.80
CA ALA A 2 19.58 -35.34 50.47
C ALA A 2 20.94 -35.26 49.76
N ALA A 3 21.06 -36.03 48.68
CA ALA A 3 22.26 -36.14 47.88
C ALA A 3 22.45 -34.87 47.06
N LEU A 4 23.58 -34.18 47.23
CA LEU A 4 24.03 -33.12 46.33
C LEU A 4 24.61 -33.76 45.06
N PRO A 5 24.18 -33.35 43.85
CA PRO A 5 24.80 -33.83 42.63
C PRO A 5 26.22 -33.27 42.50
N ARG A 6 27.13 -34.20 42.18
CA ARG A 6 28.56 -33.99 41.96
C ARG A 6 28.81 -33.10 40.73
N GLY A 7 29.84 -32.26 40.84
CA GLY A 7 30.26 -31.29 39.84
C GLY A 7 30.50 -31.88 38.44
N GLY A 8 29.88 -31.25 37.45
CA GLY A 8 30.19 -31.35 36.03
C GLY A 8 31.21 -30.28 35.63
N ARG A 9 32.29 -30.74 35.02
CA ARG A 9 33.48 -29.99 34.61
C ARG A 9 33.18 -29.16 33.35
N GLY A 10 33.23 -27.83 33.45
CA GLY A 10 33.47 -26.88 32.36
C GLY A 10 32.43 -26.75 31.22
N ASP A 11 31.44 -25.86 31.39
CA ASP A 11 30.58 -25.36 30.28
C ASP A 11 30.48 -23.82 30.33
N GLY A 12 31.54 -23.15 30.80
CA GLY A 12 31.61 -21.70 30.99
C GLY A 12 31.56 -20.87 29.70
N GLY A 13 31.65 -21.49 28.52
CA GLY A 13 31.54 -20.82 27.22
C GLY A 13 30.13 -20.75 26.66
N ARG A 14 29.19 -21.59 27.14
CA ARG A 14 27.85 -21.69 26.53
C ARG A 14 26.94 -20.49 26.86
N TRP A 15 27.17 -19.87 28.02
CA TRP A 15 26.52 -18.62 28.42
C TRP A 15 27.03 -17.42 27.62
N VAL A 16 28.33 -17.40 27.27
CA VAL A 16 28.92 -16.34 26.43
C VAL A 16 28.39 -16.46 25.00
N LEU A 17 28.21 -17.68 24.48
CA LEU A 17 27.56 -17.93 23.18
C LEU A 17 26.09 -17.49 23.18
N TRP A 18 25.34 -17.74 24.25
CA TRP A 18 23.96 -17.24 24.40
C TRP A 18 23.89 -15.72 24.54
N LEU A 19 24.81 -15.11 25.30
CA LEU A 19 24.93 -13.66 25.45
C LEU A 19 25.31 -12.99 24.11
N CYS A 20 26.27 -13.55 23.37
CA CYS A 20 26.63 -13.08 22.04
C CYS A 20 25.50 -13.27 21.02
N LEU A 21 24.71 -14.36 21.09
CA LEU A 21 23.55 -14.56 20.24
C LEU A 21 22.40 -13.58 20.56
N SER A 22 22.28 -13.14 21.80
CA SER A 22 21.37 -12.05 22.20
C SER A 22 21.87 -10.65 21.81
N LEU A 23 23.18 -10.51 21.59
CA LEU A 23 23.83 -9.28 21.12
C LEU A 23 23.95 -9.20 19.59
N LEU A 24 23.51 -10.23 18.86
CA LEU A 24 23.36 -10.11 17.41
C LEU A 24 22.33 -9.00 17.16
N PRO A 25 22.66 -7.99 16.33
CA PRO A 25 21.75 -6.90 16.05
C PRO A 25 20.44 -7.49 15.53
N GLN A 26 19.36 -7.26 16.28
CA GLN A 26 18.04 -7.68 15.84
C GLN A 26 17.83 -7.11 14.43
N PRO A 27 17.46 -7.94 13.43
CA PRO A 27 17.24 -7.44 12.08
C PRO A 27 16.19 -6.33 12.17
N ALA A 28 16.41 -5.22 11.47
CA ALA A 28 15.63 -3.98 11.50
C ALA A 28 14.18 -4.12 10.99
N ARG A 29 13.52 -5.24 11.31
CA ARG A 29 12.15 -5.62 10.94
C ARG A 29 11.10 -4.68 11.52
N ALA A 30 11.41 -3.97 12.62
CA ALA A 30 10.48 -3.08 13.28
C ALA A 30 10.19 -1.78 12.50
N LEU A 31 11.11 -1.31 11.64
CA LEU A 31 10.94 -0.01 10.98
C LEU A 31 9.83 -0.01 9.93
N THR A 32 9.52 -1.15 9.32
CA THR A 32 8.57 -1.20 8.19
C THR A 32 7.10 -1.17 8.61
N GLU A 33 6.77 -1.44 9.87
CA GLU A 33 5.38 -1.70 10.30
C GLU A 33 4.51 -0.44 10.36
N GLY A 34 5.12 0.75 10.47
CA GLY A 34 4.40 2.03 10.46
C GLY A 34 4.35 2.76 9.11
N LEU A 35 4.97 2.21 8.06
CA LEU A 35 5.07 2.86 6.75
C LEU A 35 4.05 2.26 5.77
N TYR A 36 3.21 3.10 5.18
CA TYR A 36 2.22 2.73 4.15
C TYR A 36 1.30 1.57 4.58
N CYS A 37 1.55 0.37 4.06
CA CYS A 37 0.79 -0.87 4.27
C CYS A 37 1.58 -1.91 5.09
N GLY A 38 2.62 -1.44 5.80
CA GLY A 38 3.49 -2.27 6.61
C GLY A 38 4.34 -3.21 5.75
N ARG A 39 4.30 -4.51 6.09
CA ARG A 39 4.98 -5.58 5.34
C ARG A 39 4.23 -6.02 4.08
N ARG A 40 2.96 -5.64 3.92
CA ARG A 40 2.13 -6.08 2.79
C ARG A 40 2.20 -5.07 1.65
N VAL A 41 2.06 -5.57 0.42
CA VAL A 41 1.94 -4.72 -0.77
C VAL A 41 0.53 -4.13 -0.79
N CYS A 42 0.38 -2.82 -0.97
CA CYS A 42 -0.93 -2.14 -0.95
C CYS A 42 -1.91 -2.66 -2.04
N TYR A 43 -1.38 -3.13 -3.17
CA TYR A 43 -2.17 -3.79 -4.22
C TYR A 43 -2.79 -5.10 -3.72
N ASP A 44 -2.03 -5.89 -2.97
CA ASP A 44 -2.48 -7.18 -2.43
C ASP A 44 -3.52 -6.98 -1.31
N VAL A 45 -3.40 -5.91 -0.51
CA VAL A 45 -4.39 -5.54 0.51
C VAL A 45 -5.76 -5.24 -0.12
N LEU A 46 -5.77 -4.58 -1.28
CA LEU A 46 -7.01 -4.29 -2.03
C LEU A 46 -7.43 -5.45 -2.95
N GLY A 47 -6.58 -6.47 -3.16
CA GLY A 47 -6.85 -7.57 -4.08
C GLY A 47 -6.88 -7.17 -5.55
N VAL A 48 -6.12 -6.15 -5.95
CA VAL A 48 -6.07 -5.64 -7.32
C VAL A 48 -4.71 -5.86 -7.97
N SER A 49 -4.68 -5.95 -9.30
CA SER A 49 -3.42 -6.03 -10.03
C SER A 49 -2.66 -4.69 -10.01
N ARG A 50 -1.35 -4.74 -10.29
CA ARG A 50 -0.51 -3.52 -10.41
C ARG A 50 -0.94 -2.63 -11.58
N GLU A 51 -1.46 -3.25 -12.63
CA GLU A 51 -1.98 -2.58 -13.82
C GLU A 51 -3.39 -2.02 -13.65
N ALA A 52 -4.05 -2.29 -12.52
CA ALA A 52 -5.42 -1.87 -12.28
C ALA A 52 -5.63 -0.36 -12.49
N SER A 53 -6.78 -0.04 -13.10
CA SER A 53 -7.19 1.34 -13.32
C SER A 53 -7.60 2.04 -12.01
N LYS A 54 -7.63 3.38 -12.01
CA LYS A 54 -8.13 4.15 -10.85
C LYS A 54 -9.56 3.76 -10.46
N ALA A 55 -10.38 3.44 -11.46
CA ALA A 55 -11.75 3.01 -11.25
C ALA A 55 -11.85 1.65 -10.55
N GLU A 56 -11.00 0.68 -10.92
CA GLU A 56 -10.92 -0.63 -10.27
C GLU A 56 -10.47 -0.51 -8.82
N ILE A 57 -9.42 0.27 -8.56
CA ILE A 57 -8.93 0.54 -7.20
C ILE A 57 -10.05 1.14 -6.32
N ALA A 58 -10.79 2.12 -6.84
CA ALA A 58 -11.93 2.72 -6.13
C ALA A 58 -13.12 1.76 -5.96
N ARG A 59 -13.34 0.81 -6.88
CA ARG A 59 -14.36 -0.23 -6.75
C ARG A 59 -13.99 -1.22 -5.64
N ALA A 60 -12.76 -1.72 -5.64
CA ALA A 60 -12.26 -2.65 -4.62
C ALA A 60 -12.32 -2.03 -3.22
N TYR A 61 -11.85 -0.79 -3.08
CA TYR A 61 -11.95 -0.04 -1.82
C TYR A 61 -13.40 0.03 -1.30
N ARG A 62 -14.36 0.41 -2.14
CA ARG A 62 -15.78 0.50 -1.74
C ARG A 62 -16.38 -0.84 -1.33
N GLN A 63 -15.95 -1.93 -1.96
CA GLN A 63 -16.40 -3.27 -1.60
C GLN A 63 -15.85 -3.69 -0.22
N LEU A 64 -14.55 -3.51 -0.01
CA LEU A 64 -13.89 -3.85 1.25
C LEU A 64 -14.33 -2.94 2.41
N ALA A 65 -14.54 -1.65 2.16
CA ALA A 65 -15.03 -0.71 3.16
C ALA A 65 -16.42 -1.10 3.70
N ARG A 66 -17.31 -1.61 2.84
CA ARG A 66 -18.63 -2.15 3.28
C ARG A 66 -18.50 -3.48 4.03
N GLN A 67 -17.45 -4.25 3.77
CA GLN A 67 -17.20 -5.49 4.48
C GLN A 67 -16.72 -5.22 5.90
N TYR A 68 -15.72 -4.34 6.04
CA TYR A 68 -15.05 -4.05 7.30
C TYR A 68 -15.56 -2.79 8.02
N HIS A 69 -16.73 -2.26 7.65
CA HIS A 69 -17.28 -1.06 8.29
C HIS A 69 -17.58 -1.33 9.79
N PRO A 70 -17.16 -0.46 10.72
CA PRO A 70 -17.32 -0.71 12.17
C PRO A 70 -18.77 -0.85 12.61
N ASP A 71 -19.72 -0.30 11.86
CA ASP A 71 -21.15 -0.45 12.11
C ASP A 71 -21.63 -1.91 12.01
N ARG A 72 -20.99 -2.73 11.16
CA ARG A 72 -21.34 -4.16 11.03
C ARG A 72 -20.88 -5.02 12.21
N TYR A 73 -19.92 -4.53 12.97
CA TYR A 73 -19.35 -5.21 14.13
C TYR A 73 -19.84 -4.62 15.45
N ARG A 74 -20.84 -3.72 15.39
CA ARG A 74 -21.48 -3.12 16.55
C ARG A 74 -22.66 -4.01 17.00
N GLY A 75 -22.53 -4.70 18.13
CA GLY A 75 -23.58 -5.52 18.77
C GLY A 75 -23.37 -7.04 18.67
N GLU A 76 -24.38 -7.81 19.10
CA GLU A 76 -24.34 -9.30 19.15
C GLU A 76 -24.11 -9.98 17.79
N ALA A 77 -24.31 -9.25 16.68
CA ALA A 77 -24.04 -9.70 15.32
C ALA A 77 -22.55 -9.94 15.00
N ALA A 78 -21.62 -9.48 15.85
CA ALA A 78 -20.20 -9.79 15.74
C ALA A 78 -19.88 -11.29 15.92
N ALA A 79 -20.80 -12.08 16.45
CA ALA A 79 -20.60 -13.51 16.72
C ALA A 79 -20.71 -14.42 15.47
N GLY A 80 -21.19 -13.91 14.32
CA GLY A 80 -21.48 -14.71 13.12
C GLY A 80 -20.34 -14.80 12.08
N GLY A 81 -19.30 -13.97 12.20
CA GLY A 81 -18.16 -13.97 11.28
C GLY A 81 -16.86 -13.92 12.08
N GLY A 82 -16.01 -14.93 11.93
CA GLY A 82 -14.90 -15.26 12.84
C GLY A 82 -13.75 -14.25 13.02
N ASP A 83 -13.94 -12.97 12.73
CA ASP A 83 -12.98 -11.89 12.99
C ASP A 83 -13.42 -11.08 14.22
N SER A 84 -12.51 -10.83 15.17
CA SER A 84 -12.73 -9.92 16.30
C SER A 84 -12.98 -8.47 15.84
N PRO A 85 -13.77 -7.67 16.57
CA PRO A 85 -14.11 -6.30 16.17
C PRO A 85 -12.88 -5.40 16.02
N GLU A 86 -11.84 -5.62 16.83
CA GLU A 86 -10.55 -4.93 16.75
C GLU A 86 -9.82 -5.27 15.44
N ALA A 87 -9.76 -6.56 15.08
CA ALA A 87 -9.12 -7.00 13.84
C ALA A 87 -9.83 -6.47 12.58
N ALA A 88 -11.16 -6.31 12.62
CA ALA A 88 -11.91 -5.69 11.54
C ALA A 88 -11.58 -4.20 11.39
N HIS A 89 -11.45 -3.48 12.51
CA HIS A 89 -11.04 -2.08 12.53
C HIS A 89 -9.63 -1.89 11.95
N ASP A 90 -8.66 -2.71 12.37
CA ASP A 90 -7.29 -2.66 11.86
C ASP A 90 -7.23 -2.93 10.35
N LYS A 91 -7.98 -3.93 9.87
CA LYS A 91 -8.12 -4.19 8.42
C LYS A 91 -8.70 -2.99 7.69
N PHE A 92 -9.72 -2.33 8.24
CA PHE A 92 -10.31 -1.14 7.64
C PHE A 92 -9.30 0.01 7.51
N LEU A 93 -8.52 0.27 8.55
CA LEU A 93 -7.45 1.28 8.51
C LEU A 93 -6.41 0.95 7.43
N LEU A 94 -5.96 -0.31 7.36
CA LEU A 94 -5.02 -0.76 6.34
C LEU A 94 -5.58 -0.61 4.91
N ILE A 95 -6.87 -0.88 4.71
CA ILE A 95 -7.54 -0.69 3.42
C ILE A 95 -7.59 0.80 3.05
N ALA A 96 -7.87 1.68 4.01
CA ALA A 96 -7.91 3.12 3.81
C ALA A 96 -6.52 3.68 3.44
N THR A 97 -5.47 3.30 4.18
CA THR A 97 -4.09 3.72 3.86
C THR A 97 -3.64 3.19 2.50
N ALA A 98 -3.97 1.94 2.16
CA ALA A 98 -3.68 1.37 0.85
C ALA A 98 -4.36 2.14 -0.29
N TYR A 99 -5.61 2.55 -0.10
CA TYR A 99 -6.33 3.33 -1.11
C TYR A 99 -5.74 4.73 -1.32
N GLU A 100 -5.46 5.46 -0.24
CA GLU A 100 -4.91 6.81 -0.32
C GLU A 100 -3.54 6.84 -1.00
N THR A 101 -2.67 5.89 -0.64
CA THR A 101 -1.32 5.77 -1.20
C THR A 101 -1.35 5.45 -2.69
N LEU A 102 -2.18 4.48 -3.11
CA LEU A 102 -2.34 4.12 -4.51
C LEU A 102 -3.01 5.22 -5.35
N LYS A 103 -3.92 5.99 -4.74
CA LYS A 103 -4.57 7.13 -5.40
C LYS A 103 -3.56 8.20 -5.78
N VAL A 104 -2.66 8.58 -4.86
CA VAL A 104 -1.59 9.55 -5.13
C VAL A 104 -0.65 9.04 -6.21
N TYR A 105 -0.15 7.79 -6.08
CA TYR A 105 0.75 7.21 -7.07
C TYR A 105 0.16 7.19 -8.49
N LYS A 106 -1.09 6.75 -8.65
CA LYS A 106 -1.76 6.73 -9.97
C LYS A 106 -2.05 8.14 -10.50
N GLN A 107 -2.22 9.15 -9.63
CA GLN A 107 -2.36 10.55 -10.05
C GLN A 107 -1.06 11.10 -10.59
N GLU A 108 0.05 10.89 -9.90
CA GLU A 108 1.38 11.32 -10.34
C GLU A 108 1.75 10.70 -11.69
N GLN A 109 1.48 9.39 -11.87
CA GLN A 109 1.73 8.72 -13.15
C GLN A 109 0.94 9.35 -14.32
N GLU A 110 -0.31 9.76 -14.09
CA GLU A 110 -1.11 10.43 -15.11
C GLU A 110 -0.57 11.84 -15.42
N GLU A 111 -0.19 12.59 -14.39
CA GLU A 111 0.41 13.92 -14.55
C GLU A 111 1.78 13.84 -15.26
N GLU A 112 2.61 12.85 -14.94
CA GLU A 112 3.86 12.60 -15.65
C GLU A 112 3.62 12.25 -17.11
N LEU A 113 2.66 11.37 -17.40
CA LEU A 113 2.29 11.02 -18.76
C LEU A 113 1.77 12.24 -19.52
N LYS A 114 0.93 13.07 -18.88
CA LYS A 114 0.42 14.32 -19.44
C LYS A 114 1.55 15.33 -19.70
N LYS A 115 2.52 15.45 -18.78
CA LYS A 115 3.72 16.29 -18.98
C LYS A 115 4.56 15.78 -20.15
N LYS A 116 4.83 14.47 -20.21
CA LYS A 116 5.58 13.84 -21.33
C LYS A 116 4.87 14.09 -22.66
N MET A 117 3.56 13.87 -22.71
CA MET A 117 2.73 14.16 -23.87
C MET A 117 2.81 15.65 -24.24
N ALA A 118 2.66 16.55 -23.26
CA ALA A 118 2.75 17.99 -23.47
C ALA A 118 4.14 18.44 -23.99
N MET A 119 5.20 17.73 -23.59
CA MET A 119 6.59 18.00 -23.96
C MET A 119 7.01 17.40 -25.29
N ASP A 120 6.33 16.34 -25.75
CA ASP A 120 6.61 15.67 -27.02
C ASP A 120 6.64 16.68 -28.19
N PRO A 121 7.76 16.79 -28.94
CA PRO A 121 7.86 17.63 -30.13
C PRO A 121 6.75 17.37 -31.16
N ARG A 122 6.29 16.12 -31.31
CA ARG A 122 5.20 15.76 -32.22
C ARG A 122 3.89 16.41 -31.77
N TRP A 123 3.56 16.27 -30.49
CA TRP A 123 2.36 16.87 -29.91
C TRP A 123 2.41 18.40 -29.91
N LYS A 124 3.59 19.01 -29.66
CA LYS A 124 3.78 20.47 -29.78
C LYS A 124 3.52 20.96 -31.22
N ARG A 125 4.01 20.23 -32.22
CA ARG A 125 3.77 20.53 -33.64
C ARG A 125 2.29 20.40 -34.00
N TYR A 126 1.66 19.29 -33.60
CA TYR A 126 0.23 19.08 -33.80
C TYR A 126 -0.63 20.15 -33.14
N ARG A 127 -0.34 20.51 -31.88
CA ARG A 127 -1.06 21.57 -31.16
C ARG A 127 -0.88 22.95 -31.79
N ARG A 128 0.30 23.24 -32.35
CA ARG A 128 0.56 24.46 -33.14
C ARG A 128 -0.23 24.45 -34.45
N TRP A 129 -0.22 23.33 -35.17
CA TRP A 129 -1.02 23.15 -36.38
C TRP A 129 -2.52 23.27 -36.09
N MET A 130 -3.06 22.64 -35.04
CA MET A 130 -4.46 22.78 -34.64
C MET A 130 -4.86 24.24 -34.38
N ARG A 131 -3.98 25.05 -33.79
CA ARG A 131 -4.20 26.49 -33.60
C ARG A 131 -4.18 27.29 -34.91
N ASN A 132 -3.32 26.89 -35.85
CA ASN A 132 -3.03 27.65 -37.05
C ASN A 132 -3.77 27.15 -38.31
N GLU A 133 -4.17 25.90 -38.43
CA GLU A 133 -4.61 25.27 -39.67
C GLU A 133 -5.65 24.16 -39.42
N GLY A 134 -6.07 23.97 -38.16
CA GLY A 134 -7.04 22.93 -37.79
C GLY A 134 -8.44 23.18 -38.36
N PRO A 135 -9.20 22.11 -38.65
CA PRO A 135 -10.60 22.21 -39.06
C PRO A 135 -11.42 22.87 -37.94
N GLY A 136 -11.88 24.09 -38.18
CA GLY A 136 -12.47 24.97 -37.17
C GLY A 136 -11.90 26.40 -37.17
N ARG A 137 -10.83 26.66 -37.94
CA ARG A 137 -10.42 28.03 -38.28
C ARG A 137 -11.55 28.70 -39.07
N LEU A 138 -12.20 29.70 -38.49
CA LEU A 138 -13.05 30.63 -39.23
C LEU A 138 -12.15 31.42 -40.18
N THR A 139 -12.00 30.94 -41.41
CA THR A 139 -11.52 31.79 -42.50
C THR A 139 -12.74 32.57 -42.98
N PHE A 140 -12.77 33.87 -42.67
CA PHE A 140 -13.63 34.78 -43.42
C PHE A 140 -13.11 34.72 -44.86
N ILE A 141 -13.91 34.11 -45.74
CA ILE A 141 -13.69 34.20 -47.17
C ILE A 141 -14.13 35.63 -47.49
N ASP A 142 -13.17 36.52 -47.71
CA ASP A 142 -13.43 37.89 -48.12
C ASP A 142 -13.92 37.84 -49.58
N ASP A 143 -15.24 37.77 -49.78
CA ASP A 143 -15.93 37.94 -51.08
C ASP A 143 -16.05 39.43 -51.46
#